data_AF-A0A3D0NTJ9-F1
#
_entry.id   AF-A0A3D0NTJ9-F1
#
_cell.length_a   1.000
_cell.length_b   1.000
_cell.length_c   1.000
_cell.angle_alpha   90.00
_cell.angle_beta   90.00
_cell.angle_gamma   90.00
#
_symmetry.space_group_name_H-M   'P 1'
#
loop_
_entity.id
_entity.type
_entity.pdbx_description
1 polymer ?
#
loop_
_entity_poly.entity_id
_entity_poly.type
_entity_poly.pdbx_seq_one_letter_code
_entity_poly.pdbx_strand_id
1 'polypeptide(L)'
;MKTIIELIKEKRVYFDGGTGTVLQSMGLPAGQSPERWNIEHPDKITALHRSYLDAGCNILKTNTFGLNREKFPDYKELIQAGIACAKEAVKDREEAYIAFDMGPTGRLLEPLGDLSFEEAVSIFADNVKIAAACGVDLVLIETMNDSYETKAAVLAVKENSNLPVFVTNVYDAGGKLMTGADPAAMTALLESLKVDAIGMNCSLGPDKMLSIMDSFRQYASVPVIVNPNAGLPVVEDGRTVYTIDAEAFSDYMVQLAEKGAAILGGCCGTTPAFIARTIEKTRNLPYTCCTEKNLTMVSSYTHAVIVGDDPVLIGERINPTGKPKLKAALRSGDMNYVLNEAIRQTEAGAHILDVNTGLPDIDETASMCQCVAAIQAVTDAPLQIDSTKPDTLAAA
;
A
#
# COMPACT_ATOMS: atom_id res chain seq x y z
N MET A 1 8.78 12.08 -23.64
CA MET A 1 8.98 10.77 -23.00
C MET A 1 7.61 10.15 -22.78
N LYS A 2 7.42 8.85 -22.98
CA LYS A 2 6.19 8.17 -22.58
C LYS A 2 6.01 8.33 -21.07
N THR A 3 4.77 8.44 -20.59
CA THR A 3 4.50 8.33 -19.16
C THR A 3 4.80 6.91 -18.68
N ILE A 4 5.02 6.73 -17.37
CA ILE A 4 5.25 5.40 -16.81
C ILE A 4 4.07 4.45 -17.05
N ILE A 5 2.84 4.99 -17.04
CA ILE A 5 1.61 4.23 -17.31
C ILE A 5 1.55 3.74 -18.76
N GLU A 6 2.02 4.54 -19.72
CA GLU A 6 2.14 4.11 -21.11
C GLU A 6 3.22 3.05 -21.27
N LEU A 7 4.36 3.20 -20.60
CA LEU A 7 5.48 2.27 -20.68
C LEU A 7 5.11 0.87 -20.16
N ILE A 8 4.44 0.81 -19.01
CA ILE A 8 4.02 -0.46 -18.39
C ILE A 8 3.01 -1.19 -19.28
N LYS A 9 2.21 -0.51 -20.11
CA LYS A 9 1.31 -1.21 -21.03
C LYS A 9 2.06 -1.95 -22.14
N GLU A 10 3.27 -1.52 -22.46
CA GLU A 10 4.04 -2.06 -23.58
C GLU A 10 5.07 -3.11 -23.16
N LYS A 11 5.68 -2.93 -21.99
CA LYS A 11 6.73 -3.81 -21.49
C LYS A 11 6.79 -3.83 -19.97
N ARG A 12 7.44 -4.87 -19.45
CA ARG A 12 7.82 -4.95 -18.04
C ARG A 12 8.76 -3.79 -17.69
N VAL A 13 8.52 -3.15 -16.55
CA VAL A 13 9.37 -2.06 -16.04
C VAL A 13 9.99 -2.45 -14.71
N TYR A 14 11.04 -1.73 -14.32
CA TYR A 14 11.86 -2.11 -13.19
C TYR A 14 12.04 -0.97 -12.18
N PHE A 15 11.75 -1.25 -10.91
CA PHE A 15 12.20 -0.43 -9.80
C PHE A 15 13.69 -0.66 -9.52
N ASP A 16 14.29 0.28 -8.80
CA ASP A 16 15.58 0.08 -8.15
C ASP A 16 15.51 -0.93 -6.98
N GLY A 17 16.63 -1.06 -6.25
CA GLY A 17 16.79 -1.98 -5.13
C GLY A 17 16.75 -1.30 -3.77
N GLY A 18 17.47 -1.85 -2.80
CA GLY A 18 17.53 -1.34 -1.44
C GLY A 18 18.32 -0.02 -1.34
N THR A 19 17.75 0.96 -0.64
CA THR A 19 18.45 2.23 -0.33
C THR A 19 19.23 2.13 0.97
N GLY A 20 18.56 1.90 2.11
CA GLY A 20 19.18 1.93 3.43
C GLY A 20 20.35 0.94 3.61
N THR A 21 20.19 -0.30 3.16
CA THR A 21 21.25 -1.34 3.27
C THR A 21 22.47 -1.01 2.43
N VAL A 22 22.29 -0.37 1.26
CA VAL A 22 23.42 0.05 0.42
C VAL A 22 24.09 1.27 1.03
N LEU A 23 23.34 2.24 1.54
CA LEU A 23 23.92 3.40 2.22
C LEU A 23 24.72 3.02 3.46
N GLN A 24 24.29 2.01 4.21
CA GLN A 24 25.08 1.43 5.31
C GLN A 24 26.43 0.91 4.83
N SER A 25 26.49 0.23 3.68
CA SER A 25 27.75 -0.21 3.06
C SER A 25 28.62 0.96 2.58
N MET A 26 28.02 2.13 2.29
CA MET A 26 28.69 3.38 1.93
C MET A 26 29.10 4.24 3.15
N GLY A 27 28.90 3.71 4.36
CA GLY A 27 29.32 4.32 5.62
C GLY A 27 28.23 5.04 6.41
N LEU A 28 26.94 4.86 6.09
CA LEU A 28 25.84 5.36 6.92
C LEU A 28 25.88 4.66 8.28
N PRO A 29 26.07 5.39 9.40
CA PRO A 29 26.11 4.78 10.72
C PRO A 29 24.78 4.12 11.09
N ALA A 30 24.86 3.00 11.81
CA ALA A 30 23.67 2.33 12.32
C ALA A 30 22.83 3.29 13.19
N GLY A 31 21.52 3.33 12.96
CA GLY A 31 20.58 4.19 13.68
C GLY A 31 20.49 5.62 13.14
N GLN A 32 21.31 6.03 12.16
CA GLN A 32 21.08 7.28 11.45
C GLN A 32 20.03 7.11 10.36
N SER A 33 19.19 8.13 10.21
CA SER A 33 18.18 8.22 9.15
C SER A 33 18.87 8.41 7.80
N PRO A 34 18.65 7.52 6.82
CA PRO A 34 19.16 7.67 5.45
C PRO A 34 18.79 9.01 4.82
N GLU A 35 17.63 9.57 5.15
CA GLU A 35 17.08 10.75 4.51
C GLU A 35 17.89 12.01 4.84
N ARG A 36 18.63 12.05 5.95
CA ARG A 36 19.56 13.14 6.30
C ARG A 36 20.67 13.32 5.24
N TRP A 37 21.08 12.22 4.59
CA TRP A 37 22.09 12.27 3.54
C TRP A 37 21.63 12.99 2.28
N ASN A 38 20.33 13.25 2.11
CA ASN A 38 19.84 14.11 1.02
C ASN A 38 20.49 15.50 1.05
N ILE A 39 20.82 16.01 2.23
CA ILE A 39 21.45 17.32 2.43
C ILE A 39 22.94 17.17 2.75
N GLU A 40 23.30 16.22 3.61
CA GLU A 40 24.67 16.08 4.10
C GLU A 40 25.61 15.43 3.07
N HIS A 41 25.09 14.53 2.24
CA HIS A 41 25.86 13.75 1.26
C HIS A 41 25.09 13.56 -0.07
N PRO A 42 24.63 14.64 -0.72
CA PRO A 42 23.80 14.56 -1.94
C PRO A 42 24.52 13.88 -3.11
N ASP A 43 25.86 13.98 -3.16
CA ASP A 43 26.71 13.30 -4.14
C ASP A 43 26.60 11.77 -4.02
N LYS A 44 26.56 11.25 -2.79
CA LYS A 44 26.40 9.81 -2.53
C LYS A 44 25.01 9.31 -2.91
N ILE A 45 23.96 10.06 -2.57
CA ILE A 45 22.58 9.71 -2.95
C ILE A 45 22.42 9.71 -4.46
N THR A 46 22.92 10.74 -5.14
CA THR A 46 22.92 10.82 -6.60
C THR A 46 23.71 9.68 -7.24
N ALA A 47 24.88 9.34 -6.69
CA ALA A 47 25.69 8.21 -7.16
C ALA A 47 24.98 6.87 -6.99
N LEU A 48 24.26 6.66 -5.87
CA LEU A 48 23.45 5.47 -5.65
C LEU A 48 22.35 5.35 -6.71
N HIS A 49 21.58 6.41 -6.93
CA HIS A 49 20.56 6.44 -7.99
C HIS A 49 21.15 6.13 -9.37
N ARG A 50 22.28 6.76 -9.73
CA ARG A 50 22.98 6.49 -10.99
C ARG A 50 23.39 5.03 -11.11
N SER A 51 23.86 4.40 -10.03
CA SER A 51 24.25 2.99 -10.05
C SER A 51 23.07 2.05 -10.34
N TYR A 52 21.86 2.37 -9.88
CA TYR A 52 20.66 1.61 -10.22
C TYR A 52 20.19 1.85 -11.67
N LEU A 53 20.28 3.09 -12.16
CA LEU A 53 20.03 3.39 -13.57
C LEU A 53 21.03 2.70 -14.50
N ASP A 54 22.30 2.60 -14.09
CA ASP A 54 23.34 1.84 -14.81
C ASP A 54 23.07 0.34 -14.82
N ALA A 55 22.43 -0.18 -13.76
CA ALA A 55 21.92 -1.55 -13.73
C ALA A 55 20.69 -1.76 -14.65
N GLY A 56 20.07 -0.67 -15.11
CA GLY A 56 19.01 -0.68 -16.12
C GLY A 56 17.59 -0.50 -15.58
N CYS A 57 17.40 -0.12 -14.31
CA CYS A 57 16.05 0.14 -13.80
C CYS A 57 15.40 1.35 -14.50
N ASN A 58 14.07 1.37 -14.52
CA ASN A 58 13.29 2.49 -15.06
C ASN A 58 12.89 3.48 -13.97
N ILE A 59 12.57 2.99 -12.77
CA ILE A 59 11.95 3.81 -11.72
C ILE A 59 12.87 3.88 -10.51
N LEU A 60 13.29 5.10 -10.16
CA LEU A 60 14.04 5.38 -8.94
C LEU A 60 13.09 5.76 -7.81
N LYS A 61 13.33 5.21 -6.63
CA LYS A 61 12.68 5.63 -5.39
C LYS A 61 13.47 6.76 -4.76
N THR A 62 12.84 7.90 -4.51
CA THR A 62 13.51 8.99 -3.79
C THR A 62 13.90 8.53 -2.38
N ASN A 63 15.02 9.02 -1.85
CA ASN A 63 15.42 8.70 -0.47
C ASN A 63 14.57 9.50 0.55
N THR A 64 13.28 9.17 0.62
CA THR A 64 12.25 9.93 1.36
C THR A 64 11.29 9.05 2.16
N PHE A 65 11.50 7.73 2.15
CA PHE A 65 10.62 6.71 2.75
C PHE A 65 10.05 7.10 4.13
N GLY A 66 10.91 7.50 5.08
CA GLY A 66 10.50 7.79 6.46
C GLY A 66 10.12 9.25 6.74
N LEU A 67 10.15 10.14 5.74
CA LEU A 67 9.96 11.58 5.96
C LEU A 67 8.49 11.92 6.20
N ASN A 68 8.21 12.54 7.34
CA ASN A 68 6.94 13.21 7.63
C ASN A 68 7.16 14.23 8.76
N ARG A 69 6.17 15.11 8.94
CA ARG A 69 6.22 16.19 9.94
C ARG A 69 6.32 15.72 11.39
N GLU A 70 5.91 14.49 11.69
CA GLU A 70 5.96 13.92 13.04
C GLU A 70 7.39 13.51 13.43
N LYS A 71 8.14 12.96 12.47
CA LYS A 71 9.50 12.44 12.69
C LYS A 71 10.60 13.48 12.41
N PHE A 72 10.36 14.40 11.48
CA PHE A 72 11.37 15.35 11.00
C PHE A 72 10.82 16.78 10.99
N PRO A 73 11.34 17.70 11.84
CA PRO A 73 10.94 19.11 11.80
C PRO A 73 11.23 19.80 10.45
N ASP A 74 12.29 19.35 9.78
CA ASP A 74 12.79 19.84 8.49
C ASP A 74 12.45 18.89 7.32
N TYR A 75 11.32 18.17 7.44
CA TYR A 75 10.88 17.20 6.42
C TYR A 75 10.76 17.81 5.02
N LYS A 76 10.38 19.09 4.91
CA LYS A 76 10.15 19.74 3.62
C LYS A 76 11.45 19.88 2.83
N GLU A 77 12.48 20.38 3.49
CA GLU A 77 13.83 20.55 2.95
C GLU A 77 14.43 19.18 2.58
N LEU A 78 14.24 18.17 3.43
CA LEU A 78 14.71 16.81 3.17
C LEU A 78 14.02 16.15 1.97
N ILE A 79 12.71 16.33 1.80
CA ILE A 79 11.96 15.85 0.63
C ILE A 79 12.47 16.53 -0.64
N GLN A 80 12.59 17.86 -0.63
CA GLN A 80 13.08 18.63 -1.78
C GLN A 80 14.49 18.21 -2.18
N ALA A 81 15.39 18.02 -1.21
CA ALA A 81 16.76 17.58 -1.46
C ALA A 81 16.83 16.15 -2.00
N GLY A 82 16.01 15.22 -1.48
CA GLY A 82 15.93 13.84 -1.97
C GLY A 82 15.46 13.77 -3.42
N ILE A 83 14.42 14.54 -3.77
CA ILE A 83 13.92 14.64 -5.15
C ILE A 83 14.97 15.30 -6.06
N ALA A 84 15.69 16.31 -5.57
CA ALA A 84 16.75 16.96 -6.34
C ALA A 84 17.90 15.98 -6.69
N CYS A 85 18.29 15.10 -5.76
CA CYS A 85 19.28 14.05 -6.03
C CYS A 85 18.81 13.08 -7.12
N ALA A 86 17.55 12.63 -7.07
CA ALA A 86 16.98 11.78 -8.11
C ALA A 86 16.92 12.49 -9.47
N LYS A 87 16.55 13.78 -9.50
CA LYS A 87 16.54 14.59 -10.72
C LYS A 87 17.92 14.73 -11.36
N GLU A 88 18.95 14.94 -10.54
CA GLU A 88 20.33 15.02 -11.04
C GLU A 88 20.83 13.65 -11.56
N ALA A 89 20.30 12.54 -11.04
CA ALA A 89 20.63 11.21 -11.55
C ALA A 89 20.02 10.92 -12.93
N VAL A 90 18.80 11.43 -13.22
CA VAL A 90 18.05 11.15 -14.47
C VAL A 90 18.29 12.15 -15.61
N LYS A 91 18.98 13.27 -15.37
CA LYS A 91 19.09 14.41 -16.30
C LYS A 91 19.45 14.06 -17.76
N ASP A 92 20.23 13.00 -17.96
CA ASP A 92 20.69 12.55 -19.29
C ASP A 92 20.29 11.09 -19.57
N ARG A 93 19.16 10.65 -19.02
CA ARG A 93 18.66 9.27 -19.14
C ARG A 93 17.31 9.24 -19.84
N GLU A 94 17.16 8.30 -20.75
CA GLU A 94 15.87 7.99 -21.36
C GLU A 94 15.13 6.95 -20.51
N GLU A 95 13.80 7.03 -20.48
CA GLU A 95 12.94 6.08 -19.74
C GLU A 95 13.32 5.89 -18.26
N ALA A 96 13.80 6.97 -17.63
CA ALA A 96 14.09 7.06 -16.22
C ALA A 96 13.04 7.94 -15.53
N TYR A 97 12.37 7.39 -14.53
CA TYR A 97 11.25 7.97 -13.82
C TYR A 97 11.56 8.07 -12.33
N ILE A 98 11.03 9.10 -11.69
CA ILE A 98 11.21 9.36 -10.26
C ILE A 98 9.89 9.06 -9.55
N ALA A 99 9.91 8.05 -8.70
CA ALA A 99 8.85 7.78 -7.73
C ALA A 99 9.14 8.52 -6.42
N PHE A 100 8.20 9.35 -5.98
CA PHE A 100 8.21 9.82 -4.60
C PHE A 100 7.90 8.65 -3.67
N ASP A 101 8.93 8.15 -2.98
CA ASP A 101 8.83 7.04 -2.05
C ASP A 101 8.30 7.52 -0.69
N MET A 102 7.10 7.04 -0.34
CA MET A 102 6.35 7.45 0.84
C MET A 102 5.99 6.21 1.65
N GLY A 103 6.67 6.02 2.77
CA GLY A 103 6.41 4.95 3.73
C GLY A 103 5.34 5.31 4.76
N PRO A 104 5.04 4.38 5.70
CA PRO A 104 4.05 4.59 6.74
C PRO A 104 4.46 5.72 7.71
N THR A 105 3.46 6.34 8.34
CA THR A 105 3.66 7.42 9.33
C THR A 105 4.50 6.95 10.51
N GLY A 106 4.44 5.66 10.84
CA GLY A 106 5.09 5.04 12.00
C GLY A 106 4.25 5.08 13.27
N ARG A 107 2.99 5.54 13.19
CA ARG A 107 1.99 5.47 14.26
C ARG A 107 0.84 4.56 13.84
N LEU A 108 0.21 3.92 14.82
CA LEU A 108 -1.00 3.15 14.58
C LEU A 108 -2.22 4.08 14.53
N LEU A 109 -3.12 3.84 13.59
CA LEU A 109 -4.39 4.56 13.53
C LEU A 109 -5.32 4.11 14.65
N GLU A 110 -6.24 4.98 15.05
CA GLU A 110 -7.36 4.60 15.91
C GLU A 110 -8.16 3.44 15.28
N PRO A 111 -8.64 2.46 16.08
CA PRO A 111 -8.56 2.38 17.54
C PRO A 111 -7.30 1.67 18.07
N LEU A 112 -6.40 1.18 17.21
CA LEU A 112 -5.19 0.46 17.62
C LEU A 112 -4.10 1.39 18.17
N GLY A 113 -4.10 2.64 17.75
CA GLY A 113 -3.28 3.72 18.28
C GLY A 113 -4.08 4.99 18.51
N ASP A 114 -3.41 6.13 18.35
CA ASP A 114 -3.88 7.46 18.72
C ASP A 114 -3.84 8.44 17.54
N LEU A 115 -3.55 7.97 16.33
CA LEU A 115 -3.58 8.79 15.11
C LEU A 115 -4.96 8.65 14.46
N SER A 116 -5.69 9.77 14.35
CA SER A 116 -6.96 9.78 13.62
C SER A 116 -6.72 9.61 12.10
N PHE A 117 -7.73 9.09 11.39
CA PHE A 117 -7.64 8.86 9.95
C PHE A 117 -7.38 10.16 9.18
N GLU A 118 -8.10 11.22 9.51
CA GLU A 118 -8.02 12.54 8.90
C GLU A 118 -6.67 13.20 9.15
N GLU A 119 -6.09 12.98 10.33
CA GLU A 119 -4.74 13.43 10.64
C GLU A 119 -3.70 12.66 9.84
N ALA A 120 -3.85 11.34 9.67
CA ALA A 120 -2.99 10.53 8.79
C ALA A 120 -3.06 11.05 7.33
N VAL A 121 -4.27 11.29 6.80
CA VAL A 121 -4.46 11.89 5.47
C VAL A 121 -3.74 13.25 5.38
N SER A 122 -3.89 14.10 6.40
CA SER A 122 -3.22 15.41 6.47
C SER A 122 -1.69 15.30 6.43
N ILE A 123 -1.11 14.37 7.18
CA ILE A 123 0.34 14.13 7.23
C ILE A 123 0.85 13.71 5.83
N PHE A 124 0.19 12.75 5.18
CA PHE A 124 0.57 12.33 3.84
C PHE A 124 0.36 13.46 2.81
N ALA A 125 -0.71 14.24 2.94
CA ALA A 125 -1.02 15.32 2.00
C ALA A 125 0.05 16.42 2.00
N ASP A 126 0.65 16.73 3.15
CA ASP A 126 1.77 17.68 3.25
C ASP A 126 2.95 17.22 2.38
N ASN A 127 3.31 15.94 2.46
CA ASN A 127 4.39 15.35 1.66
C ASN A 127 4.07 15.34 0.16
N VAL A 128 2.86 14.91 -0.20
CA VAL A 128 2.40 14.83 -1.60
C VAL A 128 2.45 16.20 -2.28
N LYS A 129 1.99 17.27 -1.61
CA LYS A 129 2.01 18.62 -2.17
C LYS A 129 3.43 19.07 -2.53
N ILE A 130 4.40 18.74 -1.68
CA ILE A 130 5.82 19.08 -1.91
C ILE A 130 6.34 18.25 -3.09
N ALA A 131 6.12 16.94 -3.09
CA ALA A 131 6.58 16.06 -4.16
C ALA A 131 6.00 16.44 -5.53
N ALA A 132 4.70 16.74 -5.58
CA ALA A 132 4.02 17.21 -6.79
C ALA A 132 4.57 18.55 -7.28
N ALA A 133 4.81 19.51 -6.39
CA ALA A 133 5.43 20.80 -6.74
C ALA A 133 6.88 20.62 -7.23
N CYS A 134 7.59 19.63 -6.71
CA CYS A 134 8.91 19.24 -7.18
C CYS A 134 8.86 18.46 -8.50
N GLY A 135 7.71 18.05 -9.02
CA GLY A 135 7.58 17.42 -10.34
C GLY A 135 8.23 16.04 -10.43
N VAL A 136 7.86 15.14 -9.52
CA VAL A 136 8.09 13.68 -9.64
C VAL A 136 7.14 13.06 -10.68
N ASP A 137 7.43 11.85 -11.14
CA ASP A 137 6.65 11.18 -12.19
C ASP A 137 5.49 10.34 -11.64
N LEU A 138 5.62 9.83 -10.41
CA LEU A 138 4.60 9.05 -9.70
C LEU A 138 4.80 9.11 -8.18
N VAL A 139 3.79 8.70 -7.43
CA VAL A 139 3.91 8.45 -5.98
C VAL A 139 3.89 6.95 -5.72
N LEU A 140 4.89 6.46 -4.99
CA LEU A 140 4.95 5.10 -4.49
C LEU A 140 4.65 5.12 -2.98
N ILE A 141 3.51 4.56 -2.62
CA ILE A 141 3.13 4.31 -1.23
C ILE A 141 3.68 2.92 -0.87
N GLU A 142 4.82 2.86 -0.20
CA GLU A 142 5.61 1.63 -0.01
C GLU A 142 5.56 1.12 1.44
N THR A 143 5.62 -0.19 1.62
CA THR A 143 5.75 -0.86 2.92
C THR A 143 4.58 -0.62 3.88
N MET A 144 3.37 -0.48 3.36
CA MET A 144 2.19 -0.30 4.21
C MET A 144 1.76 -1.65 4.82
N ASN A 145 1.64 -1.71 6.14
CA ASN A 145 1.26 -2.91 6.89
C ASN A 145 -0.15 -2.85 7.48
N ASP A 146 -0.86 -1.74 7.25
CA ASP A 146 -2.24 -1.52 7.67
C ASP A 146 -3.10 -1.02 6.49
N SER A 147 -4.27 -1.63 6.29
CA SER A 147 -5.17 -1.27 5.20
C SER A 147 -5.75 0.14 5.36
N TYR A 148 -5.99 0.58 6.60
CA TYR A 148 -6.62 1.87 6.86
C TYR A 148 -5.64 3.03 6.65
N GLU A 149 -4.41 2.89 7.11
CA GLU A 149 -3.31 3.81 6.81
C GLU A 149 -3.00 3.83 5.30
N THR A 150 -3.04 2.68 4.63
CA THR A 150 -2.91 2.62 3.16
C THR A 150 -3.99 3.46 2.47
N LYS A 151 -5.26 3.33 2.90
CA LYS A 151 -6.38 4.14 2.38
C LYS A 151 -6.13 5.63 2.62
N ALA A 152 -5.68 6.02 3.81
CA ALA A 152 -5.37 7.41 4.13
C ALA A 152 -4.29 7.99 3.20
N ALA A 153 -3.21 7.24 2.96
CA ALA A 153 -2.14 7.64 2.05
C ALA A 153 -2.62 7.79 0.60
N VAL A 154 -3.45 6.85 0.11
CA VAL A 154 -4.00 6.92 -1.25
C VAL A 154 -4.90 8.14 -1.41
N LEU A 155 -5.81 8.41 -0.45
CA LEU A 155 -6.68 9.60 -0.49
C LEU A 155 -5.85 10.89 -0.50
N ALA A 156 -4.81 10.97 0.33
CA ALA A 156 -3.91 12.11 0.34
C ALA A 156 -3.28 12.37 -1.04
N VAL A 157 -2.89 11.32 -1.77
CA VAL A 157 -2.35 11.45 -3.13
C VAL A 157 -3.43 11.90 -4.12
N LYS A 158 -4.60 11.25 -4.11
CA LYS A 158 -5.71 11.50 -5.06
C LYS A 158 -6.34 12.88 -4.89
N GLU A 159 -6.37 13.41 -3.67
CA GLU A 159 -6.96 14.73 -3.38
C GLU A 159 -6.00 15.89 -3.64
N ASN A 160 -4.68 15.64 -3.65
CA ASN A 160 -3.67 16.70 -3.70
C ASN A 160 -2.74 16.63 -4.92
N SER A 161 -2.94 15.66 -5.83
CA SER A 161 -2.18 15.53 -7.07
C SER A 161 -2.94 14.73 -8.13
N ASN A 162 -2.49 14.81 -9.38
CA ASN A 162 -2.93 13.94 -10.48
C ASN A 162 -1.86 12.91 -10.86
N LEU A 163 -0.91 12.64 -9.96
CA LEU A 163 0.19 11.72 -10.22
C LEU A 163 -0.33 10.27 -10.21
N PRO A 164 0.25 9.38 -11.04
CA PRO A 164 0.04 7.95 -10.89
C PRO A 164 0.37 7.48 -9.47
N VAL A 165 -0.45 6.57 -8.94
CA VAL A 165 -0.33 6.06 -7.57
C VAL A 165 0.01 4.59 -7.62
N PHE A 166 1.18 4.22 -7.15
CA PHE A 166 1.62 2.84 -6.98
C PHE A 166 1.61 2.51 -5.50
N VAL A 167 1.13 1.32 -5.14
CA VAL A 167 1.01 0.89 -3.74
C VAL A 167 1.65 -0.47 -3.56
N THR A 168 2.51 -0.60 -2.56
CA THR A 168 3.00 -1.91 -2.12
C THR A 168 2.75 -2.10 -0.64
N ASN A 169 2.18 -3.26 -0.31
CA ASN A 169 1.92 -3.66 1.06
C ASN A 169 2.88 -4.75 1.53
N VAL A 170 2.98 -4.91 2.84
CA VAL A 170 3.84 -5.91 3.48
C VAL A 170 3.00 -7.06 4.01
N TYR A 171 3.17 -8.22 3.38
CA TYR A 171 2.49 -9.45 3.79
C TYR A 171 3.43 -10.36 4.58
N ASP A 172 2.87 -11.08 5.56
CA ASP A 172 3.54 -12.19 6.21
C ASP A 172 3.52 -13.47 5.34
N ALA A 173 4.10 -14.56 5.85
CA ALA A 173 4.12 -15.84 5.14
C ALA A 173 2.73 -16.47 4.94
N GLY A 174 1.71 -16.01 5.67
CA GLY A 174 0.31 -16.37 5.49
C GLY A 174 -0.41 -15.53 4.43
N GLY A 175 0.27 -14.55 3.83
CA GLY A 175 -0.33 -13.64 2.86
C GLY A 175 -1.24 -12.60 3.51
N LYS A 176 -0.92 -12.17 4.74
CA LYS A 176 -1.75 -11.23 5.51
C LYS A 176 -0.93 -10.01 5.94
N LEU A 177 -1.57 -8.84 5.94
CA LEU A 177 -1.03 -7.64 6.60
C LEU A 177 -1.08 -7.79 8.12
N MET A 178 -0.44 -6.87 8.85
CA MET A 178 -0.47 -6.85 10.32
C MET A 178 -1.92 -6.75 10.85
N THR A 179 -2.78 -6.00 10.17
CA THR A 179 -4.21 -5.87 10.53
C THR A 179 -5.11 -6.92 9.88
N GLY A 180 -4.54 -7.90 9.18
CA GLY A 180 -5.25 -9.09 8.70
C GLY A 180 -5.79 -9.03 7.27
N ALA A 181 -5.58 -7.93 6.54
CA ALA A 181 -5.96 -7.85 5.12
C ALA A 181 -5.18 -8.85 4.26
N ASP A 182 -5.85 -9.61 3.40
CA ASP A 182 -5.21 -10.37 2.31
C ASP A 182 -5.14 -9.57 1.00
N PRO A 183 -4.44 -10.10 -0.03
CA PRO A 183 -4.37 -9.42 -1.32
C PRO A 183 -5.72 -9.21 -1.99
N ALA A 184 -6.74 -10.03 -1.72
CA ALA A 184 -8.07 -9.85 -2.31
C ALA A 184 -8.77 -8.62 -1.73
N ALA A 185 -8.73 -8.46 -0.40
CA ALA A 185 -9.22 -7.29 0.31
C ALA A 185 -8.50 -6.01 -0.16
N MET A 186 -7.17 -6.04 -0.20
CA MET A 186 -6.38 -4.89 -0.63
C MET A 186 -6.62 -4.55 -2.11
N THR A 187 -6.77 -5.54 -2.98
CA THR A 187 -7.09 -5.31 -4.41
C THR A 187 -8.43 -4.59 -4.55
N ALA A 188 -9.49 -5.11 -3.89
CA ALA A 188 -10.81 -4.48 -3.94
C ALA A 188 -10.77 -3.03 -3.42
N LEU A 189 -10.12 -2.81 -2.27
CA LEU A 189 -9.94 -1.47 -1.70
C LEU A 189 -9.20 -0.53 -2.65
N LEU A 190 -8.02 -0.91 -3.13
CA LEU A 190 -7.14 -0.02 -3.88
C LEU A 190 -7.65 0.26 -5.30
N GLU A 191 -8.24 -0.72 -5.98
CA GLU A 191 -8.86 -0.50 -7.29
C GLU A 191 -10.11 0.39 -7.19
N SER A 192 -10.87 0.31 -6.09
CA SER A 192 -11.99 1.23 -5.83
C SER A 192 -11.53 2.69 -5.74
N LEU A 193 -10.32 2.91 -5.21
CA LEU A 193 -9.65 4.21 -5.11
C LEU A 193 -8.88 4.61 -6.38
N LYS A 194 -9.00 3.81 -7.46
CA LYS A 194 -8.35 4.06 -8.75
C LYS A 194 -6.83 4.14 -8.66
N VAL A 195 -6.21 3.30 -7.83
CA VAL A 195 -4.76 3.11 -7.80
C VAL A 195 -4.27 2.50 -9.13
N ASP A 196 -3.09 2.91 -9.58
CA ASP A 196 -2.58 2.60 -10.92
C ASP A 196 -1.72 1.33 -10.98
N ALA A 197 -1.14 0.90 -9.85
CA ALA A 197 -0.49 -0.41 -9.70
C ALA A 197 -0.46 -0.80 -8.21
N ILE A 198 -0.60 -2.10 -7.92
CA ILE A 198 -0.62 -2.63 -6.56
C ILE A 198 0.39 -3.76 -6.41
N GLY A 199 0.78 -4.12 -5.19
CA GLY A 199 1.61 -5.31 -5.02
C GLY A 199 2.21 -5.43 -3.64
N MET A 200 3.42 -5.99 -3.61
CA MET A 200 4.10 -6.34 -2.37
C MET A 200 5.58 -5.99 -2.40
N ASN A 201 6.10 -5.62 -1.24
CA ASN A 201 7.51 -5.40 -1.02
C ASN A 201 7.92 -5.83 0.39
N CYS A 202 9.23 -5.99 0.60
CA CYS A 202 9.82 -6.28 1.91
C CYS A 202 9.27 -7.55 2.59
N SER A 203 9.59 -7.73 3.88
CA SER A 203 9.33 -8.86 4.80
C SER A 203 9.77 -10.26 4.37
N LEU A 204 9.55 -10.62 3.12
CA LEU A 204 9.73 -11.94 2.58
C LEU A 204 10.82 -11.94 1.51
N GLY A 205 11.48 -13.09 1.37
CA GLY A 205 12.26 -13.41 0.19
C GLY A 205 11.36 -13.70 -1.02
N PRO A 206 11.95 -13.74 -2.23
CA PRO A 206 11.18 -13.92 -3.46
C PRO A 206 10.51 -15.31 -3.56
N ASP A 207 11.04 -16.33 -2.88
CA ASP A 207 10.46 -17.69 -2.82
C ASP A 207 9.08 -17.71 -2.16
N LYS A 208 8.89 -16.94 -1.09
CA LYS A 208 7.60 -16.84 -0.37
C LYS A 208 6.60 -15.93 -1.08
N MET A 209 7.08 -14.94 -1.83
CA MET A 209 6.21 -14.05 -2.59
C MET A 209 5.50 -14.77 -3.76
N LEU A 210 6.02 -15.90 -4.23
CA LEU A 210 5.39 -16.68 -5.31
C LEU A 210 3.94 -17.10 -5.01
N SER A 211 3.64 -17.49 -3.78
CA SER A 211 2.28 -17.91 -3.39
C SER A 211 1.32 -16.72 -3.29
N ILE A 212 1.81 -15.56 -2.87
CA ILE A 212 1.01 -14.33 -2.76
C ILE A 212 0.69 -13.79 -4.17
N MET A 213 1.63 -13.95 -5.11
CA MET A 213 1.44 -13.56 -6.51
C MET A 213 0.25 -14.27 -7.17
N ASP A 214 -0.07 -15.50 -6.77
CA ASP A 214 -1.23 -16.23 -7.29
C ASP A 214 -2.55 -15.53 -6.94
N SER A 215 -2.64 -14.95 -5.74
CA SER A 215 -3.80 -14.15 -5.31
C SER A 215 -3.92 -12.87 -6.14
N PHE A 216 -2.83 -12.11 -6.33
CA PHE A 216 -2.86 -10.94 -7.19
C PHE A 216 -3.21 -11.29 -8.64
N ARG A 217 -2.73 -12.42 -9.17
CA ARG A 217 -3.08 -12.88 -10.51
C ARG A 217 -4.57 -13.17 -10.66
N GLN A 218 -5.23 -13.62 -9.60
CA GLN A 218 -6.66 -13.89 -9.57
C GLN A 218 -7.48 -12.59 -9.55
N TYR A 219 -7.12 -11.63 -8.69
CA TYR A 219 -7.98 -10.49 -8.37
C TYR A 219 -7.60 -9.18 -9.06
N ALA A 220 -6.32 -8.92 -9.33
CA ALA A 220 -5.86 -7.62 -9.79
C ALA A 220 -6.15 -7.39 -11.29
N SER A 221 -6.83 -6.30 -11.57
CA SER A 221 -7.04 -5.71 -12.89
C SER A 221 -5.96 -4.68 -13.25
N VAL A 222 -5.17 -4.22 -12.27
CA VAL A 222 -4.05 -3.29 -12.45
C VAL A 222 -2.68 -4.02 -12.40
N PRO A 223 -1.59 -3.40 -12.91
CA PRO A 223 -0.26 -3.99 -12.89
C PRO A 223 0.19 -4.37 -11.48
N VAL A 224 0.85 -5.53 -11.37
CA VAL A 224 1.33 -6.05 -10.07
C VAL A 224 2.82 -5.78 -9.88
N ILE A 225 3.17 -5.20 -8.72
CA ILE A 225 4.51 -4.85 -8.28
C ILE A 225 5.08 -5.93 -7.36
N VAL A 226 6.33 -6.35 -7.56
CA VAL A 226 7.02 -7.27 -6.66
C VAL A 226 8.45 -6.80 -6.40
N ASN A 227 8.70 -6.39 -5.15
CA ASN A 227 10.01 -5.88 -4.67
C ASN A 227 10.47 -6.68 -3.43
N PRO A 228 11.01 -7.90 -3.58
CA PRO A 228 11.39 -8.75 -2.46
C PRO A 228 12.66 -8.27 -1.75
N ASN A 229 12.83 -8.71 -0.50
CA ASN A 229 14.14 -8.66 0.15
C ASN A 229 15.10 -9.67 -0.48
N ALA A 230 16.41 -9.49 -0.30
CA ALA A 230 17.43 -10.48 -0.63
C ALA A 230 17.42 -11.67 0.38
N GLY A 231 16.26 -12.29 0.57
CA GLY A 231 16.03 -13.32 1.58
C GLY A 231 15.68 -12.73 2.95
N LEU A 232 15.50 -13.62 3.93
CA LEU A 232 15.24 -13.19 5.31
C LEU A 232 16.54 -12.67 5.94
N PRO A 233 16.47 -11.54 6.68
CA PRO A 233 17.64 -11.01 7.36
C PRO A 233 18.10 -11.96 8.47
N VAL A 234 19.41 -12.20 8.53
CA VAL A 234 20.08 -12.88 9.64
C VAL A 234 21.02 -11.90 10.34
N VAL A 235 21.21 -12.06 11.64
CA VAL A 235 22.19 -11.24 12.38
C VAL A 235 23.48 -12.03 12.51
N GLU A 236 24.53 -11.54 11.85
CA GLU A 236 25.90 -12.07 11.94
C GLU A 236 26.82 -10.96 12.44
N ASP A 237 27.55 -11.21 13.53
CA ASP A 237 28.47 -10.24 14.16
C ASP A 237 27.85 -8.86 14.44
N GLY A 238 26.58 -8.84 14.83
CA GLY A 238 25.83 -7.61 15.12
C GLY A 238 25.43 -6.81 13.87
N ARG A 239 25.59 -7.39 12.68
CA ARG A 239 25.18 -6.80 11.40
C ARG A 239 24.07 -7.63 10.77
N THR A 240 23.13 -6.94 10.12
CA THR A 240 22.09 -7.59 9.32
C THR A 240 22.68 -8.04 7.98
N VAL A 241 22.65 -9.34 7.72
CA VAL A 241 23.12 -9.99 6.48
C VAL A 241 21.95 -10.64 5.77
N TYR A 242 22.00 -10.64 4.44
CA TYR A 242 21.02 -11.22 3.55
C TYR A 242 21.65 -12.42 2.84
N THR A 243 20.96 -13.55 2.84
CA THR A 243 21.57 -14.86 2.52
C THR A 243 21.41 -15.30 1.08
N ILE A 244 20.57 -14.62 0.29
CA ILE A 244 20.40 -14.92 -1.14
C ILE A 244 21.36 -14.06 -1.97
N ASP A 245 22.02 -14.66 -2.96
CA ASP A 245 22.81 -13.92 -3.93
C ASP A 245 21.95 -13.43 -5.12
N ALA A 246 22.54 -12.62 -5.99
CA ALA A 246 21.86 -12.05 -7.14
C ALA A 246 21.40 -13.13 -8.15
N GLU A 247 22.13 -14.26 -8.24
CA GLU A 247 21.79 -15.34 -9.17
C GLU A 247 20.51 -16.03 -8.72
N ALA A 248 20.49 -16.53 -7.48
CA ALA A 248 19.35 -17.21 -6.90
C ALA A 248 18.14 -16.27 -6.77
N PHE A 249 18.35 -15.00 -6.41
CA PHE A 249 17.27 -14.00 -6.40
C PHE A 249 16.62 -13.87 -7.78
N SER A 250 17.43 -13.67 -8.82
CA SER A 250 16.93 -13.47 -10.18
C SER A 250 16.20 -14.70 -10.75
N ASP A 251 16.53 -15.92 -10.33
CA ASP A 251 15.80 -17.14 -10.71
C ASP A 251 14.36 -17.13 -10.18
N TYR A 252 14.13 -16.61 -8.98
CA TYR A 252 12.77 -16.41 -8.47
C TYR A 252 12.07 -15.25 -9.16
N MET A 253 12.80 -14.19 -9.52
CA MET A 253 12.22 -13.06 -10.26
C MET A 253 11.72 -13.47 -11.66
N VAL A 254 12.37 -14.45 -12.31
CA VAL A 254 11.84 -15.08 -13.54
C VAL A 254 10.49 -15.72 -13.29
N GLN A 255 10.34 -16.51 -12.24
CA GLN A 255 9.07 -17.16 -11.91
C GLN A 255 7.97 -16.14 -11.58
N LEU A 256 8.31 -15.07 -10.85
CA LEU A 256 7.38 -13.96 -10.57
C LEU A 256 6.96 -13.24 -11.86
N ALA A 257 7.90 -13.00 -12.78
CA ALA A 257 7.63 -12.42 -14.09
C ALA A 257 6.68 -13.29 -14.92
N GLU A 258 6.88 -14.61 -14.92
CA GLU A 258 6.05 -15.60 -15.61
C GLU A 258 4.64 -15.71 -15.00
N LYS A 259 4.51 -15.53 -13.68
CA LYS A 259 3.22 -15.41 -12.98
C LYS A 259 2.49 -14.09 -13.28
N GLY A 260 3.13 -13.17 -14.00
CA GLY A 260 2.51 -11.94 -14.50
C GLY A 260 2.84 -10.69 -13.69
N ALA A 261 3.89 -10.71 -12.87
CA ALA A 261 4.41 -9.48 -12.28
C ALA A 261 4.86 -8.51 -13.39
N ALA A 262 4.31 -7.29 -13.35
CA ALA A 262 4.49 -6.27 -14.37
C ALA A 262 5.58 -5.26 -14.01
N ILE A 263 5.81 -5.07 -12.71
CA ILE A 263 6.87 -4.22 -12.18
C ILE A 263 7.72 -5.05 -11.22
N LEU A 264 9.02 -5.14 -11.50
CA LEU A 264 9.96 -5.90 -10.68
C LEU A 264 11.03 -4.98 -10.11
N GLY A 265 11.47 -5.24 -8.89
CA GLY A 265 12.58 -4.50 -8.30
C GLY A 265 13.12 -5.24 -7.10
N GLY A 266 13.68 -4.50 -6.15
CA GLY A 266 14.16 -5.06 -4.90
C GLY A 266 13.85 -4.17 -3.71
N CYS A 267 13.96 -4.74 -2.52
CA CYS A 267 13.89 -4.03 -1.25
C CYS A 267 15.20 -4.27 -0.47
N CYS A 268 15.13 -4.48 0.84
CA CYS A 268 16.31 -4.57 1.68
C CYS A 268 17.27 -5.70 1.24
N GLY A 269 18.57 -5.38 1.19
CA GLY A 269 19.62 -6.32 0.80
C GLY A 269 19.86 -6.44 -0.71
N THR A 270 18.99 -5.88 -1.55
CA THR A 270 19.19 -5.89 -3.00
C THR A 270 20.07 -4.72 -3.43
N THR A 271 21.12 -5.00 -4.21
CA THR A 271 22.08 -4.02 -4.73
C THR A 271 21.91 -3.84 -6.23
N PRO A 272 22.62 -2.90 -6.90
CA PRO A 272 22.57 -2.77 -8.35
C PRO A 272 22.85 -4.08 -9.11
N ALA A 273 23.69 -4.96 -8.55
CA ALA A 273 23.96 -6.28 -9.14
C ALA A 273 22.72 -7.19 -9.19
N PHE A 274 21.85 -7.13 -8.17
CA PHE A 274 20.58 -7.88 -8.15
C PHE A 274 19.61 -7.37 -9.22
N ILE A 275 19.53 -6.05 -9.37
CA ILE A 275 18.66 -5.39 -10.34
C ILE A 275 19.13 -5.71 -11.77
N ALA A 276 20.43 -5.55 -12.05
CA ALA A 276 21.01 -5.88 -13.35
C ALA A 276 20.75 -7.34 -13.74
N ARG A 277 20.98 -8.28 -12.81
CA ARG A 277 20.77 -9.71 -13.06
C ARG A 277 19.29 -10.05 -13.26
N THR A 278 18.41 -9.43 -12.50
CA THR A 278 16.95 -9.57 -12.66
C THR A 278 16.51 -9.09 -14.05
N ILE A 279 16.96 -7.92 -14.49
CA ILE A 279 16.64 -7.38 -15.81
C ILE A 279 17.19 -8.28 -16.91
N GLU A 280 18.44 -8.74 -16.80
CA GLU A 280 19.07 -9.64 -17.78
C GLU A 280 18.22 -10.89 -18.03
N LYS A 281 17.73 -11.53 -16.97
CA LYS A 281 16.93 -12.76 -17.06
C LYS A 281 15.47 -12.53 -17.47
N THR A 282 14.90 -11.36 -17.16
CA THR A 282 13.44 -11.15 -17.31
C THR A 282 13.02 -10.25 -18.46
N ARG A 283 13.90 -9.40 -19.01
CA ARG A 283 13.55 -8.39 -20.03
C ARG A 283 13.00 -8.98 -21.33
N ASN A 284 13.42 -10.20 -21.67
CA ASN A 284 13.03 -10.90 -22.91
C ASN A 284 11.92 -11.93 -22.68
N LEU A 285 11.45 -12.09 -21.43
CA LEU A 285 10.30 -12.96 -21.16
C LEU A 285 9.04 -12.36 -21.76
N PRO A 286 8.09 -13.18 -22.23
CA PRO A 286 6.79 -12.70 -22.65
C PRO A 286 6.17 -11.74 -21.62
N TYR A 287 5.60 -10.66 -22.12
CA TYR A 287 4.93 -9.66 -21.32
C TYR A 287 3.49 -9.51 -21.79
N THR A 288 2.57 -9.64 -20.84
CA THR A 288 1.16 -9.38 -21.06
C THR A 288 0.72 -8.43 -19.96
N CYS A 289 0.25 -7.25 -20.36
CA CYS A 289 -0.34 -6.29 -19.43
C CYS A 289 -1.50 -6.96 -18.66
N CYS A 290 -1.75 -6.50 -17.44
CA CYS A 290 -2.93 -6.90 -16.69
C CYS A 290 -4.20 -6.65 -17.51
N THR A 291 -5.21 -7.50 -17.27
CA THR A 291 -6.51 -7.42 -17.93
C THR A 291 -7.58 -7.24 -16.85
N GLU A 292 -8.63 -6.50 -17.16
CA GLU A 292 -9.76 -6.37 -16.24
C GLU A 292 -10.33 -7.75 -15.87
N LYS A 293 -10.52 -7.96 -14.57
CA LYS A 293 -11.07 -9.21 -14.04
C LYS A 293 -12.60 -9.24 -14.07
N ASN A 294 -13.24 -8.08 -14.19
CA ASN A 294 -14.71 -7.94 -14.18
C ASN A 294 -15.36 -8.57 -12.94
N LEU A 295 -14.69 -8.49 -11.78
CA LEU A 295 -15.21 -8.97 -10.51
C LEU A 295 -15.94 -7.83 -9.79
N THR A 296 -17.09 -8.14 -9.20
CA THR A 296 -17.76 -7.24 -8.24
C THR A 296 -17.42 -7.73 -6.84
N MET A 297 -16.81 -6.87 -6.03
CA MET A 297 -16.28 -7.24 -4.72
C MET A 297 -16.64 -6.20 -3.66
N VAL A 298 -16.86 -6.66 -2.42
CA VAL A 298 -16.99 -5.82 -1.23
C VAL A 298 -15.95 -6.31 -0.22
N SER A 299 -15.09 -5.42 0.27
CA SER A 299 -14.01 -5.78 1.20
C SER A 299 -14.25 -5.25 2.61
N SER A 300 -13.80 -6.01 3.59
CA SER A 300 -13.55 -5.56 4.95
C SER A 300 -12.06 -5.24 5.13
N TYR A 301 -11.64 -5.05 6.38
CA TYR A 301 -10.22 -4.90 6.73
C TYR A 301 -9.42 -6.22 6.67
N THR A 302 -10.07 -7.39 6.51
CA THR A 302 -9.35 -8.69 6.47
C THR A 302 -9.49 -9.46 5.16
N HIS A 303 -10.66 -9.40 4.51
CA HIS A 303 -10.98 -10.22 3.34
C HIS A 303 -11.96 -9.50 2.40
N ALA A 304 -12.22 -10.10 1.24
CA ALA A 304 -13.22 -9.64 0.29
C ALA A 304 -14.28 -10.71 -0.02
N VAL A 305 -15.51 -10.26 -0.21
CA VAL A 305 -16.65 -11.06 -0.68
C VAL A 305 -16.87 -10.75 -2.16
N ILE A 306 -16.87 -11.79 -2.99
CA ILE A 306 -17.17 -11.68 -4.42
C ILE A 306 -18.68 -11.83 -4.61
N VAL A 307 -19.31 -10.82 -5.21
CA VAL A 307 -20.71 -10.86 -5.61
C VAL A 307 -20.77 -11.41 -7.04
N GLY A 308 -20.93 -12.72 -7.16
CA GLY A 308 -20.92 -13.45 -8.43
C GLY A 308 -22.17 -14.31 -8.60
N ASP A 309 -21.97 -15.55 -9.05
CA ASP A 309 -23.06 -16.48 -9.36
C ASP A 309 -23.74 -17.06 -8.10
N ASP A 310 -22.99 -17.22 -7.01
CA ASP A 310 -23.52 -17.75 -5.75
C ASP A 310 -24.24 -16.66 -4.93
N PRO A 311 -25.35 -17.00 -4.24
CA PRO A 311 -26.07 -16.04 -3.40
C PRO A 311 -25.20 -15.48 -2.26
N VAL A 312 -25.05 -14.15 -2.24
CA VAL A 312 -24.42 -13.43 -1.12
C VAL A 312 -25.48 -13.00 -0.12
N LEU A 313 -25.48 -13.62 1.06
CA LEU A 313 -26.33 -13.25 2.19
C LEU A 313 -25.90 -11.92 2.82
N ILE A 314 -26.82 -10.95 2.85
CA ILE A 314 -26.66 -9.65 3.52
C ILE A 314 -27.56 -9.63 4.75
N GLY A 315 -26.98 -9.42 5.93
CA GLY A 315 -27.72 -9.34 7.18
C GLY A 315 -28.44 -8.01 7.36
N GLU A 316 -29.78 -8.02 7.37
CA GLU A 316 -30.66 -6.83 7.43
C GLU A 316 -31.04 -6.35 8.85
N ARG A 317 -30.52 -7.00 9.91
CA ARG A 317 -31.09 -6.83 11.25
C ARG A 317 -30.62 -5.56 11.96
N ILE A 318 -29.53 -4.92 11.53
CA ILE A 318 -29.07 -3.61 12.04
C ILE A 318 -29.75 -2.49 11.25
N ASN A 319 -31.09 -2.44 11.35
CA ASN A 319 -31.91 -1.41 10.74
C ASN A 319 -33.07 -1.05 11.69
N PRO A 320 -33.19 0.21 12.16
CA PRO A 320 -34.16 0.61 13.18
C PRO A 320 -35.61 0.55 12.73
N THR A 321 -35.89 0.41 11.43
CA THR A 321 -37.26 0.37 10.88
C THR A 321 -38.05 -0.78 11.51
N GLY A 322 -39.13 -0.45 12.22
CA GLY A 322 -39.97 -1.44 12.90
C GLY A 322 -39.34 -2.16 14.10
N LYS A 323 -38.15 -1.75 14.60
CA LYS A 323 -37.43 -2.44 15.69
C LYS A 323 -37.29 -1.59 16.96
N PRO A 324 -38.29 -1.58 17.89
CA PRO A 324 -38.29 -0.73 19.08
C PRO A 324 -37.03 -0.84 19.96
N LYS A 325 -36.45 -2.05 20.09
CA LYS A 325 -35.24 -2.27 20.89
C LYS A 325 -34.00 -1.60 20.28
N LEU A 326 -33.80 -1.76 18.97
CA LEU A 326 -32.72 -1.09 18.26
C LEU A 326 -32.89 0.43 18.29
N LYS A 327 -34.13 0.93 18.11
CA LYS A 327 -34.40 2.37 18.23
C LYS A 327 -34.02 2.92 19.60
N ALA A 328 -34.36 2.20 20.67
CA ALA A 328 -33.99 2.60 22.03
C ALA A 328 -32.47 2.57 22.22
N ALA A 329 -31.79 1.52 21.72
CA ALA A 329 -30.34 1.38 21.81
C ALA A 329 -29.58 2.50 21.10
N LEU A 330 -29.97 2.85 19.87
CA LEU A 330 -29.36 3.97 19.13
C LEU A 330 -29.55 5.30 19.86
N ARG A 331 -30.75 5.57 20.42
CA ARG A 331 -31.03 6.80 21.18
C ARG A 331 -30.23 6.91 22.48
N SER A 332 -29.98 5.79 23.15
CA SER A 332 -29.22 5.76 24.40
C SER A 332 -27.72 5.58 24.19
N GLY A 333 -27.25 5.40 22.95
CA GLY A 333 -25.87 5.05 22.64
C GLY A 333 -25.45 3.65 23.12
N ASP A 334 -26.41 2.74 23.35
CA ASP A 334 -26.10 1.37 23.78
C ASP A 334 -25.66 0.51 22.60
N MET A 335 -24.35 0.50 22.34
CA MET A 335 -23.76 -0.28 21.25
C MET A 335 -23.86 -1.79 21.47
N ASN A 336 -24.09 -2.28 22.70
CA ASN A 336 -24.13 -3.73 22.94
C ASN A 336 -25.24 -4.41 22.12
N TYR A 337 -26.38 -3.75 21.94
CA TYR A 337 -27.46 -4.32 21.13
C TYR A 337 -27.04 -4.45 19.66
N VAL A 338 -26.37 -3.43 19.11
CA VAL A 338 -25.85 -3.40 17.73
C VAL A 338 -24.80 -4.50 17.53
N LEU A 339 -23.83 -4.58 18.44
CA LEU A 339 -22.75 -5.59 18.39
C LEU A 339 -23.28 -7.02 18.48
N ASN A 340 -24.24 -7.28 19.37
CA ASN A 340 -24.85 -8.61 19.48
C ASN A 340 -25.62 -9.00 18.20
N GLU A 341 -26.24 -8.03 17.52
CA GLU A 341 -26.92 -8.29 16.26
C GLU A 341 -25.94 -8.52 15.11
N ALA A 342 -24.81 -7.82 15.09
CA ALA A 342 -23.72 -8.07 14.15
C ALA A 342 -23.19 -9.50 14.30
N ILE A 343 -22.80 -9.90 15.51
CA ILE A 343 -22.26 -11.24 15.81
C ILE A 343 -23.27 -12.34 15.45
N ARG A 344 -24.54 -12.19 15.85
CA ARG A 344 -25.57 -13.20 15.55
C ARG A 344 -25.78 -13.40 14.06
N GLN A 345 -25.73 -12.33 13.28
CA GLN A 345 -25.92 -12.42 11.83
C GLN A 345 -24.73 -13.09 11.15
N THR A 346 -23.50 -12.79 11.56
CA THR A 346 -22.31 -13.44 11.01
C THR A 346 -22.23 -14.91 11.42
N GLU A 347 -22.54 -15.25 12.67
CA GLU A 347 -22.66 -16.65 13.13
C GLU A 347 -23.77 -17.42 12.40
N ALA A 348 -24.82 -16.73 11.95
CA ALA A 348 -25.88 -17.30 11.12
C ALA A 348 -25.52 -17.41 9.62
N GLY A 349 -24.32 -16.97 9.22
CA GLY A 349 -23.81 -17.08 7.85
C GLY A 349 -24.02 -15.86 6.97
N ALA A 350 -24.33 -14.69 7.51
CA ALA A 350 -24.32 -13.45 6.73
C ALA A 350 -22.88 -13.14 6.27
N HIS A 351 -22.70 -12.91 4.98
CA HIS A 351 -21.40 -12.57 4.40
C HIS A 351 -21.12 -11.06 4.47
N ILE A 352 -22.17 -10.23 4.41
CA ILE A 352 -22.12 -8.76 4.52
C ILE A 352 -23.15 -8.34 5.56
N LEU A 353 -22.91 -7.27 6.29
CA LEU A 353 -23.88 -6.68 7.22
C LEU A 353 -24.40 -5.34 6.70
N ASP A 354 -25.71 -5.21 6.57
CA ASP A 354 -26.37 -3.93 6.35
C ASP A 354 -26.39 -3.14 7.65
N VAL A 355 -25.98 -1.88 7.61
CA VAL A 355 -25.92 -0.99 8.78
C VAL A 355 -26.66 0.30 8.47
N ASN A 356 -27.82 0.47 9.11
CA ASN A 356 -28.65 1.66 9.04
C ASN A 356 -28.86 2.24 10.45
N THR A 357 -28.58 3.53 10.62
CA THR A 357 -28.79 4.25 11.90
C THR A 357 -29.88 5.32 11.81
N GLY A 358 -30.67 5.32 10.73
CA GLY A 358 -31.65 6.35 10.39
C GLY A 358 -32.76 6.50 11.44
N LEU A 359 -32.65 7.54 12.27
CA LEU A 359 -33.68 7.98 13.20
C LEU A 359 -33.84 9.51 13.14
N PRO A 360 -35.09 10.04 13.13
CA PRO A 360 -35.31 11.50 13.06
C PRO A 360 -34.76 12.29 14.25
N ASP A 361 -34.59 11.64 15.40
CA ASP A 361 -34.31 12.27 16.69
C ASP A 361 -32.88 12.06 17.19
N ILE A 362 -31.96 11.61 16.32
CA ILE A 362 -30.53 11.48 16.63
C ILE A 362 -29.66 12.12 15.55
N ASP A 363 -28.39 12.34 15.88
CA ASP A 363 -27.36 12.60 14.87
C ASP A 363 -27.01 11.28 14.16
N GLU A 364 -27.61 11.08 12.98
CA GLU A 364 -27.42 9.87 12.17
C GLU A 364 -25.95 9.68 11.76
N THR A 365 -25.24 10.77 11.45
CA THR A 365 -23.84 10.72 11.02
C THR A 365 -22.96 10.25 12.17
N ALA A 366 -23.04 10.91 13.33
CA ALA A 366 -22.27 10.48 14.50
C ALA A 366 -22.62 9.04 14.92
N SER A 367 -23.90 8.68 14.86
CA SER A 367 -24.34 7.32 15.18
C SER A 367 -23.84 6.28 14.18
N MET A 368 -23.80 6.60 12.89
CA MET A 368 -23.29 5.72 11.84
C MET A 368 -21.79 5.44 12.03
N CYS A 369 -20.98 6.49 12.18
CA CYS A 369 -19.53 6.35 12.41
C CYS A 369 -19.25 5.51 13.66
N GLN A 370 -19.99 5.74 14.75
CA GLN A 370 -19.87 4.94 15.97
C GLN A 370 -20.25 3.47 15.74
N CYS A 371 -21.34 3.19 15.01
CA CYS A 371 -21.77 1.83 14.72
C CYS A 371 -20.76 1.09 13.83
N VAL A 372 -20.27 1.73 12.77
CA VAL A 372 -19.26 1.15 11.87
C VAL A 372 -18.00 0.76 12.65
N ALA A 373 -17.43 1.69 13.40
CA ALA A 373 -16.23 1.44 14.20
C ALA A 373 -16.45 0.34 15.26
N ALA A 374 -17.60 0.36 15.94
CA ALA A 374 -17.92 -0.64 16.95
C ALA A 374 -18.11 -2.04 16.33
N ILE A 375 -18.84 -2.15 15.21
CA ILE A 375 -19.07 -3.43 14.53
C ILE A 375 -17.76 -4.02 14.03
N GLN A 376 -16.90 -3.22 13.39
CA GLN A 376 -15.60 -3.68 12.89
C GLN A 376 -14.67 -4.18 14.00
N ALA A 377 -14.89 -3.77 15.25
CA ALA A 377 -14.12 -4.27 16.39
C ALA A 377 -14.50 -5.69 16.85
N VAL A 378 -15.66 -6.21 16.44
CA VAL A 378 -16.15 -7.55 16.87
C VAL A 378 -16.37 -8.53 15.71
N THR A 379 -16.39 -8.03 14.48
CA THR A 379 -16.55 -8.85 13.28
C THR A 379 -15.71 -8.30 12.14
N ASP A 380 -15.24 -9.20 11.28
CA ASP A 380 -14.50 -8.87 10.08
C ASP A 380 -15.37 -8.92 8.81
N ALA A 381 -16.69 -9.05 8.95
CA ALA A 381 -17.62 -8.97 7.82
C ALA A 381 -17.61 -7.57 7.17
N PRO A 382 -17.59 -7.47 5.84
CA PRO A 382 -17.80 -6.20 5.15
C PRO A 382 -19.14 -5.57 5.52
N LEU A 383 -19.19 -4.23 5.54
CA LEU A 383 -20.38 -3.48 5.90
C LEU A 383 -20.98 -2.79 4.67
N GLN A 384 -22.29 -2.93 4.50
CA GLN A 384 -23.10 -2.13 3.60
C GLN A 384 -23.63 -0.93 4.38
N ILE A 385 -23.10 0.26 4.10
CA ILE A 385 -23.53 1.50 4.76
C ILE A 385 -24.84 1.95 4.13
N ASP A 386 -25.95 1.85 4.89
CA ASP A 386 -27.29 2.18 4.43
C ASP A 386 -27.76 3.51 5.04
N SER A 387 -27.65 4.57 4.23
CA SER A 387 -28.19 5.89 4.54
C SER A 387 -28.68 6.58 3.27
N THR A 388 -29.67 7.45 3.44
CA THR A 388 -30.15 8.35 2.38
C THR A 388 -29.44 9.70 2.38
N LYS A 389 -28.56 9.97 3.36
CA LYS A 389 -27.83 11.24 3.52
C LYS A 389 -26.41 11.11 2.96
N PRO A 390 -26.04 11.88 1.93
CA PRO A 390 -24.68 11.86 1.37
C PRO A 390 -23.59 12.15 2.41
N ASP A 391 -23.81 13.09 3.32
CA ASP A 391 -22.83 13.44 4.37
C ASP A 391 -22.60 12.30 5.35
N THR A 392 -23.64 11.50 5.66
CA THR A 392 -23.52 10.30 6.49
C THR A 392 -22.72 9.22 5.77
N LEU A 393 -22.98 9.01 4.47
CA LEU A 393 -22.23 8.04 3.66
C LEU A 393 -20.76 8.42 3.48
N ALA A 394 -20.44 9.72 3.42
CA ALA A 394 -19.07 10.20 3.26
C ALA A 394 -18.25 10.10 4.56
N ALA A 395 -18.90 10.23 5.72
CA ALA A 395 -18.25 10.17 7.04
C ALA A 395 -18.07 8.74 7.58
N ALA A 396 -18.91 7.80 7.14
CA ALA A 396 -18.84 6.38 7.50
C ALA A 396 -17.82 5.64 6.62
#